data_AF-A0A7V5TQM3-F1
#
_entry.id   AF-A0A7V5TQM3-F1
#
_cell.length_a   1.000
_cell.length_b   1.000
_cell.length_c   1.000
_cell.angle_alpha   90.00
_cell.angle_beta   90.00
_cell.angle_gamma   90.00
#
_symmetry.space_group_name_H-M   'P 1'
#
loop_
_entity.id
_entity.type
_entity.pdbx_description
1 polymer ?
#
loop_
_entity_poly.entity_id
_entity_poly.type
_entity_poly.pdbx_seq_one_letter_code
_entity_poly.pdbx_strand_id
1 'polypeptide(L)'
;MTVLSFISIFVFGGLVFLFNKIFEKQICPICGGVMLTWLWMLLIYFLGYEVNLVLLGLLMGGSVSGLASKLSEKISNPQKVFLYKFIFAPTGFLTALALINQWWFILSAGFLVNFILTFVFISNRKELKKSKVEEIKKELKNCC
;
A
#
# COMPACT_ATOMS: atom_id res chain seq x y z
N MET A 1 -6.24 4.29 28.62
CA MET A 1 -6.46 4.53 27.17
C MET A 1 -5.63 3.64 26.25
N THR A 2 -4.36 3.34 26.52
CA THR A 2 -3.50 2.47 25.68
C THR A 2 -3.90 0.99 25.67
N VAL A 3 -4.33 0.43 26.82
CA VAL A 3 -4.74 -0.99 26.93
C VAL A 3 -5.98 -1.31 26.07
N LEU A 4 -6.95 -0.39 26.02
CA LEU A 4 -8.13 -0.50 25.14
C LEU A 4 -7.77 -0.52 23.65
N SER A 5 -6.68 0.16 23.28
CA SER A 5 -6.19 0.18 21.90
C SER A 5 -5.57 -1.17 21.52
N PHE A 6 -4.80 -1.78 22.42
CA PHE A 6 -4.25 -3.13 22.22
C PHE A 6 -5.34 -4.21 22.15
N ILE A 7 -6.38 -4.11 22.99
CA ILE A 7 -7.53 -5.03 22.96
C ILE A 7 -8.31 -4.87 21.65
N SER A 8 -8.52 -3.64 21.18
CA SER A 8 -9.20 -3.39 19.90
C SER A 8 -8.42 -3.97 18.72
N ILE A 9 -7.09 -3.88 18.71
CA ILE A 9 -6.25 -4.49 17.66
C ILE A 9 -6.46 -6.01 17.61
N PHE A 10 -6.58 -6.67 18.77
CA PHE A 10 -6.85 -8.11 18.85
C PHE A 10 -8.26 -8.48 18.36
N VAL A 11 -9.28 -7.69 18.72
CA VAL A 11 -10.68 -7.91 18.31
C VAL A 11 -10.88 -7.67 16.82
N PHE A 12 -10.36 -6.57 16.27
CA PHE A 12 -10.45 -6.28 14.83
C PHE A 12 -9.58 -7.23 14.00
N GLY A 13 -8.41 -7.64 14.51
CA GLY A 13 -7.59 -8.69 13.90
C GLY A 13 -8.32 -10.03 13.80
N GLY A 14 -9.08 -10.39 14.85
CA GLY A 14 -9.96 -11.57 14.84
C GLY A 14 -11.10 -11.48 13.82
N LEU A 15 -11.75 -10.32 13.69
CA LEU A 15 -12.82 -10.10 12.71
C LEU A 15 -12.31 -10.22 11.27
N VAL A 16 -11.13 -9.68 10.97
CA VAL A 16 -10.55 -9.78 9.62
C VAL A 16 -10.08 -11.19 9.29
N PHE A 17 -9.57 -11.94 10.26
CA PHE A 17 -9.28 -13.36 10.06
C PHE A 17 -10.55 -14.15 9.66
N LEU A 18 -11.70 -13.82 10.27
CA LEU A 18 -12.99 -14.42 9.94
C LEU A 18 -13.47 -14.04 8.54
N PHE A 19 -13.29 -12.78 8.13
CA PHE A 19 -13.64 -12.31 6.78
C PHE A 19 -12.71 -12.87 5.69
N ASN A 20 -11.43 -13.07 5.99
CA ASN A 20 -10.47 -13.61 5.03
C ASN A 20 -10.71 -15.10 4.74
N LYS A 21 -11.34 -15.82 5.69
CA LYS A 21 -11.85 -17.18 5.46
C LYS A 21 -13.04 -17.22 4.49
N ILE A 22 -13.75 -16.10 4.33
CA ILE A 22 -14.96 -15.98 3.50
C ILE A 22 -14.68 -15.50 2.07
N PHE A 23 -13.62 -14.72 1.84
CA PHE A 23 -13.45 -13.98 0.58
C PHE A 23 -12.49 -14.58 -0.46
N GLU A 24 -11.82 -15.70 -0.17
CA GLU A 24 -10.98 -16.49 -1.11
C GLU A 24 -10.01 -15.67 -2.01
N LYS A 25 -9.68 -14.44 -1.61
CA LYS A 25 -8.73 -13.55 -2.27
C LYS A 25 -7.48 -13.49 -1.40
N GLN A 26 -6.32 -13.73 -2.00
CA GLN A 26 -5.01 -13.72 -1.34
C GLN A 26 -4.53 -12.31 -0.92
N ILE A 27 -5.37 -11.54 -0.22
CA ILE A 27 -4.97 -10.32 0.45
C ILE A 27 -4.43 -10.75 1.81
N CYS A 28 -3.25 -10.23 2.19
CA CYS A 28 -2.64 -10.59 3.47
C CYS A 28 -3.61 -10.21 4.61
N PRO A 29 -4.08 -11.16 5.44
CA PRO A 29 -5.06 -10.91 6.49
C PRO A 29 -4.58 -9.83 7.47
N ILE A 30 -3.26 -9.77 7.68
CA ILE A 30 -2.62 -8.74 8.51
C ILE A 30 -2.75 -7.36 7.87
N CYS A 31 -2.50 -7.23 6.56
CA CYS A 31 -2.64 -5.95 5.86
C CYS A 31 -4.10 -5.48 5.82
N GLY A 32 -5.04 -6.39 5.62
CA GLY A 32 -6.48 -6.09 5.70
C GLY A 32 -6.89 -5.67 7.11
N GLY A 33 -6.40 -6.36 8.14
CA GLY A 33 -6.68 -6.10 9.55
C GLY A 33 -6.18 -4.73 10.00
N VAL A 34 -4.93 -4.41 9.66
CA VAL A 34 -4.32 -3.11 9.95
C VAL A 34 -5.08 -2.00 9.21
N MET A 35 -5.42 -2.19 7.93
CA MET A 35 -6.21 -1.22 7.15
C MET A 35 -7.55 -0.91 7.80
N LEU A 36 -8.32 -1.94 8.16
CA LEU A 36 -9.64 -1.79 8.78
C LEU A 36 -9.55 -1.10 10.15
N THR A 37 -8.53 -1.44 10.93
CA THR A 37 -8.33 -0.90 12.27
C THR A 37 -8.07 0.60 12.24
N TRP A 38 -7.17 1.08 11.36
CA TRP A 38 -6.91 2.51 11.27
C TRP A 38 -8.05 3.25 10.58
N LEU A 39 -8.76 2.67 9.61
CA LEU A 39 -9.96 3.27 9.01
C LEU A 39 -11.05 3.49 10.06
N TRP A 40 -11.28 2.50 10.91
CA TRP A 40 -12.24 2.58 12.00
C TRP A 40 -11.86 3.66 13.02
N MET A 41 -10.60 3.69 13.44
CA MET A 41 -10.07 4.74 14.33
C MET A 41 -10.17 6.13 13.69
N LEU A 42 -9.90 6.26 12.39
CA LEU A 42 -10.04 7.52 11.67
C LEU A 42 -11.50 7.97 11.64
N LEU A 43 -12.45 7.05 11.43
CA LEU A 43 -13.89 7.36 11.48
C LEU A 43 -14.26 7.94 12.85
N ILE A 44 -13.86 7.26 13.93
CA ILE A 44 -14.12 7.70 15.31
C ILE A 44 -13.47 9.07 15.60
N TYR A 45 -12.26 9.30 15.08
CA TYR A 45 -11.57 10.59 15.17
C TYR A 45 -12.38 11.71 14.50
N PHE A 46 -12.93 11.46 13.31
CA PHE A 46 -13.82 12.41 12.62
C PHE A 46 -15.13 12.67 13.37
N LEU A 47 -15.61 11.73 14.18
CA LEU A 47 -16.76 11.92 15.07
C LEU A 47 -16.43 12.74 16.33
N GLY A 48 -15.19 13.21 16.51
CA GLY A 48 -14.78 14.08 17.61
C GLY A 48 -14.36 13.35 18.89
N TYR A 49 -14.16 12.04 18.83
CA TYR A 49 -13.62 11.28 19.96
C TYR A 49 -12.09 11.39 20.02
N GLU A 50 -11.53 11.39 21.23
CA GLU A 50 -10.08 11.40 21.41
C GLU A 50 -9.47 10.05 21.01
N VAL A 51 -8.62 10.08 19.98
CA VAL A 51 -7.92 8.90 19.48
C VAL A 51 -6.42 9.14 19.55
N ASN A 52 -5.65 8.10 19.87
CA ASN A 52 -4.21 8.22 19.93
C ASN A 52 -3.62 8.33 18.52
N LEU A 53 -3.28 9.57 18.12
CA LEU A 53 -2.71 9.90 16.82
C LEU A 53 -1.38 9.19 16.53
N VAL A 54 -0.59 8.88 17.57
CA VAL A 54 0.68 8.15 17.43
C VAL A 54 0.42 6.73 16.95
N LEU A 55 -0.55 6.04 17.57
CA LEU A 55 -0.92 4.70 17.17
C LEU A 55 -1.54 4.67 15.77
N LEU A 56 -2.40 5.64 15.46
CA LEU A 56 -3.02 5.79 14.15
C LEU A 56 -1.98 6.00 13.04
N GLY A 57 -1.02 6.90 13.26
CA GLY A 57 0.09 7.15 12.35
C GLY A 57 0.99 5.92 12.16
N LEU A 58 1.23 5.15 13.23
CA LEU A 58 2.03 3.93 13.17
C LEU A 58 1.35 2.82 12.36
N LEU A 59 0.03 2.66 12.50
CA LEU A 59 -0.78 1.72 11.70
C LEU A 59 -0.83 2.13 10.21
N MET A 60 -0.98 3.43 9.93
CA MET A 60 -0.93 3.96 8.56
C MET A 60 0.46 3.75 7.92
N GLY A 61 1.54 4.03 8.65
CA GLY A 61 2.91 3.79 8.18
C GLY A 61 3.20 2.32 7.88
N GLY A 62 2.70 1.41 8.73
CA GLY A 62 2.74 -0.04 8.49
C GLY A 62 2.01 -0.46 7.22
N SER A 63 0.87 0.16 6.93
CA SER A 63 0.11 -0.07 5.69
C SER A 63 0.86 0.41 4.46
N VAL A 64 1.45 1.60 4.51
CA VAL A 64 2.23 2.19 3.40
C VAL A 64 3.44 1.32 3.06
N SER A 65 4.21 0.90 4.07
CA SER A 65 5.40 0.04 3.89
C SER A 65 5.05 -1.37 3.40
N GLY A 66 3.93 -1.93 3.87
CA GLY A 66 3.38 -3.20 3.38
C GLY A 66 2.98 -3.14 1.91
N LEU A 67 2.26 -2.09 1.51
CA LEU A 67 1.94 -1.83 0.10
C LEU A 67 3.20 -1.64 -0.72
N ALA A 68 4.15 -0.82 -0.27
CA ALA A 68 5.41 -0.56 -0.97
C ALA A 68 6.14 -1.87 -1.29
N SER A 69 6.16 -2.80 -0.34
CA SER A 69 6.80 -4.11 -0.50
C SER A 69 6.07 -4.98 -1.51
N LYS A 70 4.74 -5.12 -1.41
CA LYS A 70 3.93 -5.89 -2.38
C LYS A 70 3.96 -5.31 -3.79
N LEU A 71 3.92 -3.99 -3.94
CA LEU A 71 4.02 -3.33 -5.24
C LEU A 71 5.43 -3.45 -5.83
N SER A 72 6.46 -3.44 -4.98
CA SER A 72 7.85 -3.62 -5.43
C SER A 72 8.14 -5.02 -5.98
N GLU A 73 7.50 -6.06 -5.44
CA GLU A 73 7.55 -7.42 -6.00
C GLU A 73 7.04 -7.46 -7.46
N LYS A 74 6.17 -6.49 -7.80
CA LYS A 74 5.66 -6.32 -9.15
C LYS A 74 6.62 -5.55 -10.08
N ILE A 75 7.81 -5.18 -9.65
CA ILE A 75 8.82 -4.50 -10.48
C ILE A 75 9.94 -5.49 -10.81
N SER A 76 10.27 -5.64 -12.11
CA SER A 76 11.22 -6.67 -12.56
C SER A 76 12.70 -6.29 -12.44
N ASN A 77 13.00 -5.00 -12.23
CA ASN A 77 14.38 -4.50 -12.19
C ASN A 77 14.76 -4.12 -10.74
N PRO A 78 15.83 -4.72 -10.18
CA PRO A 78 16.22 -4.53 -8.77
C PRO A 78 16.64 -3.08 -8.45
N GLN A 79 17.24 -2.34 -9.39
CA GLN A 79 17.57 -0.93 -9.18
C GLN A 79 16.32 -0.05 -9.12
N LYS A 80 15.34 -0.33 -9.99
CA LYS A 80 14.04 0.36 -10.00
C LYS A 80 13.21 0.04 -8.76
N VAL A 81 13.34 -1.16 -8.19
CA VAL A 81 12.71 -1.55 -6.91
C VAL A 81 13.19 -0.66 -5.76
N PHE A 82 14.50 -0.40 -5.69
CA PHE A 82 15.08 0.42 -4.62
C PHE A 82 14.61 1.88 -4.72
N LEU A 83 14.71 2.47 -5.92
CA LEU A 83 14.19 3.82 -6.20
C LEU A 83 12.69 3.94 -5.90
N TYR A 84 11.91 2.94 -6.30
CA TYR A 84 10.47 2.93 -6.03
C TYR A 84 10.19 2.94 -4.52
N LYS A 85 10.84 2.07 -3.74
CA LYS A 85 10.67 2.07 -2.27
C LYS A 85 11.11 3.39 -1.64
N PHE A 86 12.21 3.96 -2.13
CA PHE A 86 12.76 5.21 -1.62
C PHE A 86 11.85 6.42 -1.85
N ILE A 87 11.12 6.47 -2.97
CA ILE A 87 10.20 7.58 -3.27
C ILE A 87 8.80 7.31 -2.70
N PHE A 88 8.31 6.07 -2.79
CA PHE A 88 6.96 5.70 -2.37
C PHE A 88 6.80 5.75 -0.85
N ALA A 89 7.82 5.35 -0.08
CA ALA A 89 7.74 5.39 1.38
C ALA A 89 7.53 6.81 1.94
N PRO A 90 8.41 7.80 1.69
CA PRO A 90 8.22 9.15 2.21
C PRO A 90 6.95 9.82 1.65
N THR A 91 6.63 9.62 0.37
CA THR A 91 5.40 10.17 -0.22
C THR A 91 4.15 9.57 0.43
N GLY A 92 4.14 8.26 0.69
CA GLY A 92 3.04 7.59 1.38
C GLY A 92 2.89 8.03 2.83
N PHE A 93 3.99 8.21 3.56
CA PHE A 93 3.98 8.77 4.92
C PHE A 93 3.44 10.22 4.93
N LEU A 94 3.86 11.03 3.97
CA LEU A 94 3.37 12.41 3.82
C LEU A 94 1.86 12.44 3.58
N THR A 95 1.37 11.52 2.74
CA THR A 95 -0.07 11.39 2.43
C THR A 95 -0.86 10.97 3.68
N ALA A 96 -0.32 10.07 4.50
CA ALA A 96 -0.93 9.66 5.76
C ALA A 96 -1.02 10.82 6.77
N LEU A 97 0.04 11.62 6.89
CA LEU A 97 0.03 12.83 7.74
C LEU A 97 -0.96 13.88 7.24
N ALA A 98 -1.05 14.08 5.92
CA ALA A 98 -2.02 14.99 5.33
C ALA A 98 -3.47 14.56 5.61
N LEU A 99 -3.73 13.25 5.67
CA LEU A 99 -5.04 12.70 6.02
C LEU A 99 -5.39 12.96 7.49
N ILE A 100 -4.43 12.86 8.41
CA ILE A 100 -4.64 13.16 9.84
C ILE A 100 -4.88 14.67 10.04
N ASN A 101 -4.09 15.53 9.39
CA ASN A 101 -4.22 16.99 9.50
C ASN A 101 -5.36 17.58 8.66
N GLN A 102 -6.19 16.73 8.02
CA GLN A 102 -7.33 17.17 7.23
C GLN A 102 -6.97 18.09 6.03
N TRP A 103 -5.73 17.99 5.53
CA TRP A 103 -5.25 18.77 4.40
C TRP A 103 -5.63 18.10 3.07
N TRP A 104 -6.90 18.24 2.70
CA TRP A 104 -7.51 17.62 1.51
C TRP A 104 -6.72 17.83 0.21
N PHE A 105 -6.13 19.02 0.02
CA PHE A 105 -5.32 19.33 -1.15
C PHE A 105 -4.04 18.47 -1.22
N ILE A 106 -3.32 18.36 -0.11
CA ILE A 106 -2.07 17.59 -0.03
C ILE A 106 -2.36 16.09 -0.10
N LEU A 107 -3.49 15.66 0.47
CA LEU A 107 -3.95 14.28 0.34
C LEU A 107 -4.21 13.91 -1.12
N SER A 108 -4.98 14.72 -1.83
CA SER A 108 -5.31 14.46 -3.25
C SER A 108 -4.06 14.43 -4.11
N ALA A 109 -3.16 15.40 -3.93
CA ALA A 109 -1.89 15.46 -4.62
C ALA A 109 -0.99 14.24 -4.29
N GLY A 110 -0.87 13.87 -3.02
CA GLY A 110 -0.08 12.72 -2.58
C GLY A 110 -0.61 11.39 -3.13
N PHE A 111 -1.93 11.21 -3.19
CA PHE A 111 -2.55 10.02 -3.77
C PHE A 111 -2.31 9.94 -5.28
N LEU A 112 -2.46 11.06 -5.99
CA LEU A 112 -2.16 11.16 -7.43
C LEU A 112 -0.70 10.83 -7.72
N VAL A 113 0.24 11.42 -6.99
CA VAL A 113 1.67 11.18 -7.17
C VAL A 113 2.01 9.70 -6.95
N ASN A 114 1.52 9.10 -5.85
CA ASN A 114 1.74 7.67 -5.59
C ASN A 114 1.11 6.79 -6.68
N PHE A 115 -0.09 7.12 -7.15
CA PHE A 115 -0.77 6.38 -8.21
C PHE A 115 -0.01 6.46 -9.54
N ILE A 116 0.42 7.65 -9.95
CA ILE A 116 1.23 7.87 -11.16
C ILE A 116 2.55 7.12 -11.04
N LEU A 117 3.24 7.21 -9.90
CA LEU A 117 4.51 6.52 -9.66
C LEU A 117 4.35 5.01 -9.80
N THR A 118 3.33 4.42 -9.15
CA THR A 118 3.01 3.00 -9.27
C THR A 118 2.70 2.62 -10.72
N PHE A 119 1.88 3.42 -11.42
CA PHE A 119 1.50 3.14 -12.80
C PHE A 119 2.70 3.19 -13.74
N VAL A 120 3.55 4.21 -13.65
CA VAL A 120 4.76 4.36 -14.47
C VAL A 120 5.71 3.18 -14.26
N PHE A 121 5.99 2.80 -13.02
CA PHE A 121 6.93 1.71 -12.72
C PHE A 121 6.39 0.32 -13.12
N ILE A 122 5.07 0.08 -13.03
CA ILE A 122 4.45 -1.18 -13.46
C ILE A 122 4.23 -1.22 -14.99
N SER A 123 3.84 -0.12 -15.61
CA SER A 123 3.59 -0.03 -17.07
C SER A 123 4.87 -0.26 -17.86
N ASN A 124 6.01 0.22 -17.36
CA ASN A 124 7.33 -0.02 -17.95
C ASN A 124 7.69 -1.52 -18.04
N ARG A 125 7.00 -2.39 -17.27
CA ARG A 125 7.15 -3.85 -17.34
C ARG A 125 6.51 -4.45 -18.60
N LYS A 126 5.42 -3.85 -19.12
CA LYS A 126 4.75 -4.31 -20.35
C LYS A 126 5.62 -4.07 -21.57
N GLU A 127 6.21 -2.89 -21.67
CA GLU A 127 7.15 -2.50 -22.72
C GLU A 127 8.38 -3.43 -22.77
N LEU A 128 9.05 -3.63 -21.63
CA LEU A 128 10.27 -4.46 -21.56
C LEU A 128 10.00 -5.93 -21.91
N LYS A 129 8.86 -6.49 -21.44
CA LYS A 129 8.48 -7.87 -21.74
C LYS A 129 8.08 -8.04 -23.22
N LYS A 130 7.41 -7.05 -23.81
CA LYS A 130 7.02 -7.06 -25.23
C LYS A 130 8.25 -6.99 -26.14
N SER A 131 9.21 -6.10 -25.84
CA SER A 131 10.47 -5.98 -26.58
C SER A 131 11.27 -7.28 -26.58
N LYS A 132 11.43 -7.92 -25.41
CA LYS A 132 12.22 -9.17 -25.30
C LYS A 132 11.55 -10.36 -25.99
N VAL A 133 10.22 -10.41 -26.00
CA VAL A 133 9.47 -11.46 -26.71
C VAL A 133 9.52 -11.25 -28.22
N GLU A 134 9.50 -10.01 -28.71
CA GLU A 134 9.69 -9.71 -30.13
C GLU A 134 11.11 -10.01 -30.62
N GLU A 135 12.12 -9.81 -29.77
CA GLU A 135 13.52 -10.15 -30.05
C GLU A 135 13.71 -11.68 -30.16
N ILE A 136 13.20 -12.45 -29.19
CA ILE A 136 13.23 -13.93 -29.23
C ILE A 136 12.44 -14.46 -30.45
N LYS A 137 11.33 -13.81 -30.82
CA LYS A 137 10.55 -14.18 -32.01
C LYS A 137 11.30 -13.91 -33.32
N LYS A 138 12.17 -12.90 -33.36
CA LYS A 138 13.05 -12.64 -34.51
C LYS A 138 14.19 -13.67 -34.59
N GLU A 139 14.79 -14.05 -33.47
CA GLU A 139 15.81 -15.10 -33.46
C GLU A 139 15.25 -16.46 -33.88
N LEU A 140 14.06 -16.84 -33.39
CA LEU A 140 13.39 -18.07 -33.82
C LEU A 140 13.00 -18.08 -35.31
N LYS A 141 12.72 -16.91 -35.90
CA LYS A 141 12.46 -16.79 -37.35
C LYS A 141 13.72 -16.92 -38.20
N ASN A 142 14.89 -16.62 -37.65
CA ASN A 142 16.16 -16.78 -38.35
C ASN A 142 16.71 -18.22 -38.27
N CYS A 143 16.16 -19.05 -37.39
CA CYS A 143 16.50 -20.47 -37.27
C CYS A 143 15.55 -21.40 -38.07
N CYS A 144 14.62 -20.85 -38.84
CA CYS A 144 13.66 -21.62 -39.64
C CYS A 144 13.76 -21.27 -41.13
#